data_AF-A0A970TLM6-F1
#
_entry.id   AF-A0A970TLM6-F1
#
_cell.length_a   1.000
_cell.length_b   1.000
_cell.length_c   1.000
_cell.angle_alpha   90.00
_cell.angle_beta   90.00
_cell.angle_gamma   90.00
#
_symmetry.space_group_name_H-M   'P 1'
#
loop_
_entity.id
_entity.type
_entity.pdbx_description
1 polymer ?
#
loop_
_entity_poly.entity_id
_entity_poly.type
_entity_poly.pdbx_seq_one_letter_code
_entity_poly.pdbx_strand_id
1 'polypeptide(L)'
;MKSNILYILILAIIASCANPLPPPGGPKDMVLPAIIETVPETGTLNFQSKKITLTFNKYMNKSEVIENVFISPETPFTFSWSGKTLRIELKGDLKESSTYTLSLGTDYSDYYARNKPAEAFSLVFSTGDAIDSGQIQGKLFAEKTDGAYIFCYCLSDKDKDTLNFSSTKPDYFTQVGSNGNFKIQALKDGEYRLFAIRDLHSNRLYDALTDDFGAYIEDVKLVSDSIPFLNLKLGPPLDSLKVQLYGLEQVSNRIVEASFSKDLDTFSISSKSFILSDSSEQNFIKISSAFLNSKQSVLLVTEAPLQKGEKYKLTCLRDSNSIKDEFGNSISYQKYFSYFVSNGLELEIEPKIIKLPFADSSFNVPYEQEFNFIFNMGIKEKDIAKRIKLIRLSDSLDYDFDFSFPAENIIRISPKQLFMNFENYVLSFFADSLLFCNDKKFADTNINLRFQTIDKRTWGAISGRVDFNLDCGADLYLVLESKKDKSKYIQKLDENLEWEFTQIPTGEYQVEVFCDKNGNSKYDYGKASPFSFSEPFYIFPELLIVKARWRVENIILQKK
;
A
#
# COMPACT_ATOMS: atom_id res chain seq x y z
N MET A 1 -0.20 -15.60 -73.08
CA MET A 1 -0.52 -15.50 -71.63
C MET A 1 0.70 -15.41 -70.69
N LYS A 2 1.94 -15.78 -71.10
CA LYS A 2 3.13 -15.70 -70.22
C LYS A 2 3.79 -14.31 -70.12
N SER A 3 3.61 -13.42 -71.12
CA SER A 3 4.23 -12.08 -71.11
C SER A 3 3.49 -11.07 -70.21
N ASN A 4 2.16 -11.17 -70.08
CA ASN A 4 1.38 -10.24 -69.27
C ASN A 4 1.54 -10.49 -67.75
N ILE A 5 1.89 -11.71 -67.34
CA ILE A 5 2.14 -12.04 -65.93
C ILE A 5 3.43 -11.38 -65.43
N LEU A 6 4.45 -11.26 -66.29
CA LEU A 6 5.71 -10.61 -65.93
C LEU A 6 5.52 -9.09 -65.70
N TYR A 7 4.70 -8.43 -66.54
CA TYR A 7 4.39 -7.02 -66.37
C TYR A 7 3.53 -6.74 -65.12
N ILE A 8 2.60 -7.64 -64.78
CA ILE A 8 1.79 -7.52 -63.55
C ILE A 8 2.65 -7.74 -62.30
N LEU A 9 3.64 -8.65 -62.34
CA LEU A 9 4.56 -8.87 -61.22
C LEU A 9 5.54 -7.70 -61.03
N ILE A 10 5.99 -7.07 -62.12
CA ILE A 10 6.86 -5.88 -62.07
C ILE A 10 6.09 -4.66 -61.55
N LEU A 11 4.81 -4.49 -61.91
CA LEU A 11 3.96 -3.41 -61.39
C LEU A 11 3.68 -3.54 -59.88
N ALA A 12 3.65 -4.77 -59.33
CA ALA A 12 3.44 -5.00 -57.90
C ALA A 12 4.67 -4.61 -57.04
N ILE A 13 5.88 -4.62 -57.60
CA ILE A 13 7.12 -4.29 -56.87
C ILE A 13 7.33 -2.78 -56.73
N ILE A 14 6.83 -1.97 -57.67
CA ILE A 14 6.87 -0.49 -57.61
C ILE A 14 5.73 0.14 -56.79
N ALA A 15 4.73 -0.65 -56.35
CA ALA A 15 3.65 -0.19 -55.48
C ALA A 15 3.98 -0.32 -53.97
N SER A 16 5.16 -0.83 -53.61
CA SER A 16 5.64 -0.81 -52.22
C SER A 16 6.14 0.60 -51.86
N CYS A 17 5.20 1.52 -51.66
CA CYS A 17 5.48 2.80 -51.04
C CYS A 17 6.01 2.55 -49.62
N ALA A 18 7.24 2.98 -49.36
CA ALA A 18 7.79 3.03 -48.02
C ALA A 18 6.89 3.92 -47.15
N ASN A 19 6.31 3.37 -46.08
CA ASN A 19 5.65 4.18 -45.06
C ASN A 19 6.73 5.07 -44.40
N PRO A 20 6.67 6.41 -44.52
CA PRO A 20 7.59 7.27 -43.81
C PRO A 20 7.29 7.17 -42.32
N LEU A 21 8.12 6.43 -41.60
CA LEU A 21 8.14 6.46 -40.15
C LEU A 21 8.52 7.89 -39.73
N PRO A 22 7.86 8.47 -38.70
CA PRO A 22 8.32 9.72 -38.12
C PRO A 22 9.81 9.60 -37.78
N PRO A 23 10.63 10.65 -37.99
CA PRO A 23 12.02 10.61 -37.57
C PRO A 23 12.05 10.22 -36.09
N PRO A 24 12.92 9.29 -35.68
CA PRO A 24 13.06 8.97 -34.27
C PRO A 24 13.35 10.27 -33.52
N GLY A 25 12.56 10.55 -32.49
CA GLY A 25 12.77 11.72 -31.65
C GLY A 25 14.20 11.71 -31.09
N GLY A 26 14.77 12.91 -30.89
CA GLY A 26 16.06 13.03 -30.21
C GLY A 26 16.06 12.35 -28.83
N PRO A 27 17.24 12.06 -28.26
CA PRO A 27 17.32 11.47 -26.94
C PRO A 27 16.56 12.33 -25.92
N LYS A 28 15.83 11.68 -25.02
CA LYS A 28 15.11 12.37 -23.95
C LYS A 28 16.12 13.17 -23.11
N ASP A 29 15.80 14.43 -22.81
CA ASP A 29 16.57 15.24 -21.87
C ASP A 29 16.41 14.67 -20.46
N MET A 30 17.51 14.21 -19.87
CA MET A 30 17.57 13.60 -18.54
C MET A 30 18.28 14.49 -17.51
N VAL A 31 18.66 15.73 -17.87
CA VAL A 31 19.34 16.64 -16.94
C VAL A 31 18.31 17.15 -15.92
N LEU A 32 18.61 17.01 -14.63
CA LEU A 32 17.73 17.45 -13.56
C LEU A 32 17.75 18.99 -13.42
N PRO A 33 16.63 19.61 -13.02
CA PRO A 33 16.60 21.02 -12.69
C PRO A 33 17.45 21.27 -11.43
N ALA A 34 18.23 22.35 -11.44
CA ALA A 34 19.08 22.75 -10.33
C ALA A 34 19.04 24.28 -10.16
N ILE A 35 19.16 24.74 -8.92
CA ILE A 35 19.41 26.14 -8.61
C ILE A 35 20.92 26.36 -8.69
N ILE A 36 21.34 27.30 -9.52
CA ILE A 36 22.76 27.59 -9.81
C ILE A 36 23.26 28.87 -9.15
N GLU A 37 22.35 29.71 -8.66
CA GLU A 37 22.68 30.97 -7.99
C GLU A 37 21.56 31.33 -7.02
N THR A 38 21.96 31.83 -5.85
CA THR A 38 21.04 32.42 -4.87
C THR A 38 21.55 33.78 -4.41
N VAL A 39 20.64 34.74 -4.28
CA VAL A 39 20.90 36.02 -3.62
C VAL A 39 19.82 36.22 -2.55
N PRO A 40 20.15 36.24 -1.24
CA PRO A 40 21.49 36.13 -0.67
C PRO A 40 22.12 34.75 -0.91
N GLU A 41 23.44 34.65 -0.72
CA GLU A 41 24.11 33.35 -0.65
C GLU A 41 23.71 32.63 0.65
N THR A 42 23.67 31.30 0.61
CA THR A 42 23.42 30.51 1.82
C THR A 42 24.51 30.79 2.86
N GLY A 43 24.12 30.95 4.12
CA GLY A 43 25.03 31.37 5.19
C GLY A 43 25.11 32.89 5.41
N THR A 44 24.35 33.71 4.66
CA THR A 44 24.37 35.17 4.84
C THR A 44 23.91 35.58 6.24
N LEU A 45 24.71 36.41 6.91
CA LEU A 45 24.43 37.01 8.21
C LEU A 45 23.94 38.45 8.05
N ASN A 46 23.30 38.99 9.08
CA ASN A 46 22.79 40.37 9.13
C ASN A 46 21.92 40.71 7.91
N PHE A 47 21.08 39.78 7.47
CA PHE A 47 20.25 39.92 6.29
C PHE A 47 19.18 41.01 6.47
N GLN A 48 19.18 42.01 5.57
CA GLN A 48 18.23 43.14 5.60
C GLN A 48 17.42 43.32 4.30
N SER A 49 17.76 42.59 3.22
CA SER A 49 17.33 42.91 1.85
C SER A 49 15.84 42.63 1.56
N LYS A 50 15.12 41.88 2.41
CA LYS A 50 13.73 41.37 2.22
C LYS A 50 13.44 40.71 0.85
N LYS A 51 14.46 40.54 0.00
CA LYS A 51 14.38 39.98 -1.34
C LYS A 51 15.32 38.78 -1.42
N ILE A 52 14.77 37.67 -1.90
CA ILE A 52 15.49 36.44 -2.20
C ILE A 52 15.33 36.16 -3.69
N THR A 53 16.40 35.76 -4.35
CA THR A 53 16.43 35.42 -5.77
C THR A 53 17.01 34.03 -5.92
N LEU A 54 16.34 33.16 -6.68
CA LEU A 54 16.80 31.82 -7.05
C LEU A 54 16.90 31.74 -8.57
N THR A 55 18.08 31.48 -9.12
CA THR A 55 18.27 31.28 -10.57
C THR A 55 18.42 29.79 -10.87
N PHE A 56 17.57 29.28 -11.75
CA PHE A 56 17.60 27.88 -12.19
C PHE A 56 18.45 27.69 -13.44
N ASN A 57 19.04 26.50 -13.62
CA ASN A 57 19.70 26.11 -14.86
C ASN A 57 18.72 25.96 -16.05
N LYS A 58 17.42 25.74 -15.76
CA LYS A 58 16.36 25.47 -16.74
C LYS A 58 15.15 26.38 -16.56
N TYR A 59 14.28 26.41 -17.58
CA TYR A 59 12.94 26.97 -17.42
C TYR A 59 12.09 26.00 -16.59
N MET A 60 11.37 26.51 -15.61
CA MET A 60 10.64 25.70 -14.63
C MET A 60 9.14 25.81 -14.82
N ASN A 61 8.41 24.77 -14.43
CA ASN A 61 6.97 24.89 -14.20
C ASN A 61 6.75 25.80 -12.98
N LYS A 62 6.31 27.03 -13.25
CA LYS A 62 6.27 28.09 -12.24
C LYS A 62 5.27 27.83 -11.12
N SER A 63 4.08 27.27 -11.45
CA SER A 63 3.06 26.99 -10.43
C SER A 63 3.53 25.92 -9.46
N GLU A 64 4.13 24.85 -9.97
CA GLU A 64 4.67 23.76 -9.13
C GLU A 64 5.80 24.26 -8.21
N VAL A 65 6.70 25.12 -8.71
CA VAL A 65 7.73 25.71 -7.84
C VAL A 65 7.09 26.59 -6.77
N ILE A 66 6.14 27.44 -7.12
CA ILE A 66 5.45 28.34 -6.18
C ILE A 66 4.74 27.55 -5.07
N GLU A 67 4.07 26.46 -5.41
CA GLU A 67 3.36 25.58 -4.46
C GLU A 67 4.32 24.85 -3.50
N ASN A 68 5.61 24.71 -3.86
CA ASN A 68 6.61 23.95 -3.12
C ASN A 68 7.69 24.80 -2.43
N VAL A 69 7.56 26.14 -2.43
CA VAL A 69 8.44 27.03 -1.66
C VAL A 69 7.86 27.28 -0.27
N PHE A 70 8.70 27.10 0.74
CA PHE A 70 8.36 27.32 2.14
C PHE A 70 9.47 28.11 2.85
N ILE A 71 9.10 28.88 3.87
CA ILE A 71 10.06 29.61 4.72
C ILE A 71 9.75 29.30 6.17
N SER A 72 10.77 28.90 6.93
CA SER A 72 10.70 28.76 8.39
C SER A 72 11.69 29.72 9.06
N PRO A 73 11.29 30.47 10.10
CA PRO A 73 9.93 30.63 10.62
C PRO A 73 8.93 31.15 9.57
N GLU A 74 7.65 30.75 9.69
CA GLU A 74 6.61 31.10 8.71
C GLU A 74 6.55 32.63 8.50
N THR A 75 6.80 33.04 7.26
CA THR A 75 6.90 34.45 6.86
C THR A 75 6.09 34.63 5.58
N PRO A 76 5.14 35.58 5.52
CA PRO A 76 4.40 35.82 4.29
C PRO A 76 5.33 36.34 3.17
N PHE A 77 5.13 35.91 1.93
CA PHE A 77 5.94 36.34 0.79
C PHE A 77 5.11 36.42 -0.49
N THR A 78 5.66 37.08 -1.50
CA THR A 78 5.11 37.14 -2.86
C THR A 78 6.15 36.72 -3.90
N PHE A 79 5.69 36.15 -5.01
CA PHE A 79 6.55 35.71 -6.10
C PHE A 79 6.50 36.65 -7.29
N SER A 80 7.64 36.82 -7.95
CA SER A 80 7.71 37.33 -9.32
C SER A 80 8.76 36.54 -10.10
N TRP A 81 8.63 36.50 -11.43
CA TRP A 81 9.46 35.64 -12.26
C TRP A 81 10.01 36.40 -13.47
N SER A 82 11.28 36.19 -13.78
CA SER A 82 11.90 36.68 -15.01
C SER A 82 12.80 35.61 -15.61
N GLY A 83 12.43 35.06 -16.77
CA GLY A 83 13.18 33.98 -17.42
C GLY A 83 13.32 32.75 -16.51
N LYS A 84 14.57 32.38 -16.19
CA LYS A 84 14.92 31.25 -15.29
C LYS A 84 15.06 31.67 -13.82
N THR A 85 14.71 32.91 -13.48
CA THR A 85 14.94 33.47 -12.16
C THR A 85 13.62 33.71 -11.43
N LEU A 86 13.48 33.08 -10.27
CA LEU A 86 12.41 33.32 -9.30
C LEU A 86 12.86 34.40 -8.31
N ARG A 87 12.01 35.39 -8.07
CA ARG A 87 12.18 36.42 -7.05
C ARG A 87 11.09 36.27 -5.99
N ILE A 88 11.51 36.26 -4.75
CA ILE A 88 10.68 36.07 -3.57
C ILE A 88 10.86 37.32 -2.72
N GLU A 89 9.76 38.00 -2.46
CA GLU A 89 9.74 39.22 -1.65
C GLU A 89 9.02 38.94 -0.33
N LEU A 90 9.77 39.00 0.77
CA LEU A 90 9.28 38.80 2.13
C LEU A 90 8.42 39.99 2.55
N LYS A 91 7.30 39.71 3.21
CA LYS A 91 6.34 40.71 3.70
C LYS A 91 6.35 40.74 5.23
N GLY A 92 6.06 41.91 5.78
CA GLY A 92 6.20 42.15 7.22
C GLY A 92 7.66 42.31 7.65
N ASP A 93 7.88 42.37 8.96
CA ASP A 93 9.22 42.41 9.55
C ASP A 93 9.68 41.01 9.95
N LEU A 94 10.96 40.75 9.72
CA LEU A 94 11.59 39.51 10.14
C LEU A 94 11.90 39.60 11.64
N LYS A 95 11.85 38.46 12.32
CA LYS A 95 12.27 38.36 13.72
C LYS A 95 13.75 38.75 13.82
N GLU A 96 14.08 39.56 14.81
CA GLU A 96 15.47 39.94 15.10
C GLU A 96 16.27 38.70 15.54
N SER A 97 17.58 38.71 15.24
CA SER A 97 18.54 37.67 15.62
C SER A 97 18.02 36.24 15.42
N SER A 98 17.42 36.00 14.26
CA SER A 98 16.74 34.74 13.94
C SER A 98 17.26 34.13 12.65
N THR A 99 17.46 32.82 12.69
CA THR A 99 17.77 32.01 11.50
C THR A 99 16.51 31.75 10.70
N TYR A 100 16.62 31.88 9.38
CA TYR A 100 15.59 31.60 8.41
C TYR A 100 16.09 30.56 7.41
N THR A 101 15.22 29.59 7.12
CA THR A 101 15.43 28.60 6.07
C THR A 101 14.33 28.73 5.05
N LEU A 102 14.71 29.04 3.81
CA LEU A 102 13.87 28.85 2.64
C LEU A 102 14.09 27.45 2.10
N SER A 103 13.04 26.63 2.09
CA SER A 103 13.05 25.29 1.53
C SER A 103 12.26 25.25 0.23
N LEU A 104 12.79 24.55 -0.77
CA LEU A 104 12.08 24.20 -1.98
C LEU A 104 12.02 22.67 -2.07
N GLY A 105 10.81 22.11 -2.07
CA GLY A 105 10.56 20.66 -2.12
C GLY A 105 11.00 20.00 -3.43
N THR A 106 10.68 18.73 -3.63
CA THR A 106 11.01 17.97 -4.84
C THR A 106 9.88 17.88 -5.85
N ASP A 107 8.65 18.29 -5.49
CA ASP A 107 7.46 18.20 -6.35
C ASP A 107 7.30 19.35 -7.36
N TYR A 108 8.39 19.73 -7.99
CA TYR A 108 8.39 20.64 -9.14
C TYR A 108 9.19 20.08 -10.31
N SER A 109 8.86 20.51 -11.52
CA SER A 109 9.51 20.01 -12.73
C SER A 109 10.02 21.12 -13.65
N ASP A 110 11.04 20.80 -14.44
CA ASP A 110 11.40 21.65 -15.57
C ASP A 110 10.26 21.70 -16.60
N TYR A 111 10.14 22.81 -17.31
CA TYR A 111 8.98 23.09 -18.16
C TYR A 111 8.84 22.15 -19.35
N TYR A 112 9.95 21.65 -19.91
CA TYR A 112 9.93 20.94 -21.20
C TYR A 112 10.03 19.41 -21.03
N ALA A 113 11.02 18.93 -20.29
CA ALA A 113 11.31 17.51 -20.10
C ALA A 113 10.59 16.89 -18.89
N ARG A 114 10.00 17.74 -18.03
CA ARG A 114 9.28 17.34 -16.83
C ARG A 114 10.16 16.56 -15.83
N ASN A 115 11.47 16.79 -15.83
CA ASN A 115 12.37 16.22 -14.84
C ASN A 115 12.18 16.94 -13.49
N LYS A 116 12.12 16.17 -12.41
CA LYS A 116 12.05 16.66 -11.03
C LYS A 116 13.45 16.71 -10.39
N PRO A 117 13.73 17.57 -9.41
CA PRO A 117 14.96 17.48 -8.64
C PRO A 117 15.02 16.16 -7.85
N ALA A 118 16.22 15.68 -7.56
CA ALA A 118 16.40 14.47 -6.76
C ALA A 118 16.22 14.72 -5.24
N GLU A 119 16.55 15.92 -4.79
CA GLU A 119 16.61 16.31 -3.38
C GLU A 119 15.99 17.70 -3.19
N ALA A 120 15.46 17.96 -2.00
CA ALA A 120 14.96 19.28 -1.64
C ALA A 120 16.12 20.28 -1.50
N PHE A 121 15.88 21.53 -1.88
CA PHE A 121 16.84 22.61 -1.76
C PHE A 121 16.59 23.43 -0.49
N SER A 122 17.65 23.92 0.16
CA SER A 122 17.55 24.83 1.30
C SER A 122 18.52 26.00 1.16
N LEU A 123 18.01 27.21 1.37
CA LEU A 123 18.77 28.45 1.52
C LEU A 123 18.63 28.94 2.97
N VAL A 124 19.75 29.05 3.67
CA VAL A 124 19.79 29.47 5.08
C VAL A 124 20.38 30.88 5.18
N PHE A 125 19.78 31.75 5.99
CA PHE A 125 20.32 33.08 6.29
C PHE A 125 19.88 33.51 7.69
N SER A 126 20.53 34.53 8.26
CA SER A 126 20.17 35.08 9.58
C SER A 126 19.98 36.58 9.52
N THR A 127 19.02 37.09 10.31
CA THR A 127 18.86 38.52 10.57
C THR A 127 19.85 39.04 11.62
N GLY A 128 20.53 38.15 12.35
CA GLY A 128 21.60 38.46 13.30
C GLY A 128 22.99 38.08 12.80
N ASP A 129 23.94 38.02 13.73
CA ASP A 129 25.36 37.74 13.51
C ASP A 129 25.72 36.24 13.61
N ALA A 130 24.74 35.37 13.83
CA ALA A 130 24.91 33.93 13.92
C ALA A 130 23.77 33.16 13.24
N ILE A 131 24.06 31.93 12.81
CA ILE A 131 23.11 30.97 12.26
C ILE A 131 23.04 29.77 13.20
N ASP A 132 21.83 29.33 13.50
CA ASP A 132 21.60 28.07 14.21
C ASP A 132 22.22 26.93 13.41
N SER A 133 23.09 26.11 14.00
CA SER A 133 23.94 25.17 13.24
C SER A 133 23.49 23.71 13.30
N GLY A 134 22.48 23.39 14.11
CA GLY A 134 21.95 22.05 14.25
C GLY A 134 21.38 21.52 12.93
N GLN A 135 21.60 20.23 12.65
CA GLN A 135 21.10 19.56 11.45
C GLN A 135 20.54 18.19 11.80
N ILE A 136 19.50 17.76 11.10
CA ILE A 136 19.04 16.37 11.13
C ILE A 136 19.07 15.85 9.71
N GLN A 137 19.73 14.73 9.48
CA GLN A 137 19.74 14.04 8.19
C GLN A 137 19.28 12.60 8.38
N GLY A 138 18.92 11.93 7.29
CA GLY A 138 18.48 10.57 7.43
C GLY A 138 17.96 9.95 6.14
N LYS A 139 17.39 8.76 6.32
CA LYS A 139 16.76 7.99 5.24
C LYS A 139 15.38 7.51 5.65
N LEU A 140 14.42 7.75 4.76
CA LEU A 140 13.08 7.21 4.82
C LEU A 140 13.02 5.90 4.05
N PHE A 141 12.49 4.87 4.69
CA PHE A 141 12.15 3.60 4.08
C PHE A 141 10.64 3.53 3.88
N ALA A 142 10.21 3.42 2.63
CA ALA A 142 8.81 3.40 2.23
C ALA A 142 8.66 2.58 0.95
N GLU A 143 7.45 2.10 0.65
CA GLU A 143 7.14 1.52 -0.66
C GLU A 143 7.37 2.54 -1.79
N LYS A 144 7.01 3.80 -1.52
CA LYS A 144 7.27 4.95 -2.38
C LYS A 144 7.75 6.13 -1.53
N THR A 145 8.82 6.79 -1.95
CA THR A 145 9.43 7.93 -1.26
C THR A 145 8.93 9.29 -1.78
N ASP A 146 8.58 9.39 -3.07
CA ASP A 146 8.08 10.64 -3.65
C ASP A 146 6.84 11.16 -2.92
N GLY A 147 6.77 12.47 -2.68
CA GLY A 147 5.63 13.11 -2.00
C GLY A 147 5.62 12.93 -0.48
N ALA A 148 6.60 12.25 0.11
CA ALA A 148 6.73 12.15 1.57
C ALA A 148 7.49 13.34 2.16
N TYR A 149 7.12 13.73 3.37
CA TYR A 149 7.75 14.79 4.15
C TYR A 149 8.26 14.23 5.48
N ILE A 150 9.31 14.85 5.99
CA ILE A 150 9.69 14.71 7.40
C ILE A 150 9.20 15.96 8.12
N PHE A 151 8.26 15.79 9.05
CA PHE A 151 7.80 16.83 9.96
C PHE A 151 8.63 16.78 11.23
N CYS A 152 9.07 17.94 11.70
CA CYS A 152 9.95 18.09 12.85
C CYS A 152 9.39 19.16 13.79
N TYR A 153 8.98 18.72 14.98
CA TYR A 153 8.38 19.55 16.02
C TYR A 153 9.41 19.83 17.11
N CYS A 154 9.70 21.11 17.34
CA CYS A 154 10.48 21.55 18.49
C CYS A 154 9.61 21.42 19.76
N LEU A 155 10.08 20.63 20.72
CA LEU A 155 9.40 20.32 21.96
C LEU A 155 9.74 21.30 23.09
N SER A 156 10.76 22.15 22.92
CA SER A 156 11.23 23.07 23.97
C SER A 156 10.12 23.99 24.52
N ASP A 157 9.16 24.36 23.66
CA ASP A 157 8.03 25.24 24.00
C ASP A 157 6.67 24.53 23.93
N LYS A 158 6.64 23.18 23.88
CA LYS A 158 5.41 22.39 23.71
C LYS A 158 5.32 21.29 24.77
N ASP A 159 4.10 21.05 25.27
CA ASP A 159 3.83 19.88 26.10
C ASP A 159 3.76 18.62 25.23
N LYS A 160 4.70 17.70 25.49
CA LYS A 160 4.89 16.48 24.69
C LYS A 160 3.73 15.49 24.77
N ASP A 161 2.98 15.53 25.86
CA ASP A 161 1.91 14.56 26.15
C ASP A 161 0.58 15.00 25.53
N THR A 162 0.41 16.30 25.28
CA THR A 162 -0.84 16.90 24.78
C THR A 162 -0.72 17.47 23.36
N LEU A 163 0.46 17.40 22.75
CA LEU A 163 0.71 17.87 21.38
C LEU A 163 -0.18 17.14 20.36
N ASN A 164 -1.10 17.89 19.75
CA ASN A 164 -2.00 17.38 18.72
C ASN A 164 -1.49 17.75 17.32
N PHE A 165 -1.04 16.74 16.57
CA PHE A 165 -0.47 16.88 15.23
C PHE A 165 -1.52 17.17 14.14
N SER A 166 -2.81 16.95 14.42
CA SER A 166 -3.90 17.30 13.50
C SER A 166 -4.29 18.77 13.56
N SER A 167 -3.80 19.53 14.54
CA SER A 167 -4.07 20.96 14.70
C SER A 167 -2.83 21.83 14.84
N THR A 168 -1.65 21.23 14.90
CA THR A 168 -0.37 21.93 15.11
C THR A 168 0.54 21.65 13.93
N LYS A 169 0.99 22.69 13.23
CA LYS A 169 1.97 22.55 12.15
C LYS A 169 3.37 22.27 12.71
N PRO A 170 4.24 21.56 11.97
CA PRO A 170 5.63 21.38 12.37
C PRO A 170 6.39 22.71 12.32
N ASP A 171 7.36 22.88 13.21
CA ASP A 171 8.24 24.06 13.22
C ASP A 171 9.23 24.03 12.05
N TYR A 172 9.67 22.82 11.70
CA TYR A 172 10.54 22.55 10.56
C TYR A 172 10.02 21.34 9.78
N PHE A 173 10.19 21.36 8.48
CA PHE A 173 9.90 20.20 7.65
C PHE A 173 10.74 20.23 6.38
N THR A 174 10.90 19.07 5.77
CA THR A 174 11.59 18.92 4.49
C THR A 174 10.89 17.84 3.68
N GLN A 175 10.93 17.97 2.35
CA GLN A 175 10.45 16.92 1.48
C GLN A 175 11.55 15.88 1.29
N VAL A 176 11.16 14.61 1.30
CA VAL A 176 12.08 13.48 1.11
C VAL A 176 12.48 13.39 -0.36
N GLY A 177 13.77 13.15 -0.60
CA GLY A 177 14.30 12.93 -1.94
C GLY A 177 13.85 11.60 -2.54
N SER A 178 13.99 11.45 -3.85
CA SER A 178 13.56 10.23 -4.57
C SER A 178 14.30 8.96 -4.11
N ASN A 179 15.52 9.12 -3.58
CA ASN A 179 16.32 8.04 -2.98
C ASN A 179 15.98 7.74 -1.51
N GLY A 180 14.99 8.44 -0.93
CA GLY A 180 14.60 8.35 0.47
C GLY A 180 15.42 9.22 1.42
N ASN A 181 16.47 9.90 0.95
CA ASN A 181 17.28 10.75 1.82
C ASN A 181 16.54 12.05 2.14
N PHE A 182 16.77 12.57 3.33
CA PHE A 182 16.24 13.87 3.74
C PHE A 182 17.26 14.63 4.59
N LYS A 183 17.10 15.95 4.62
CA LYS A 183 17.92 16.84 5.45
C LYS A 183 17.10 18.05 5.91
N ILE A 184 17.17 18.32 7.21
CA ILE A 184 16.66 19.52 7.85
C ILE A 184 17.87 20.25 8.44
N GLN A 185 18.01 21.53 8.13
CA GLN A 185 19.15 22.34 8.55
C GLN A 185 18.67 23.55 9.34
N ALA A 186 19.63 24.21 9.98
CA ALA A 186 19.41 25.44 10.71
C ALA A 186 18.45 25.29 11.89
N LEU A 187 18.61 24.19 12.61
CA LEU A 187 17.85 23.85 13.80
C LEU A 187 18.52 24.45 15.03
N LYS A 188 17.70 25.05 15.89
CA LYS A 188 18.11 25.52 17.22
C LYS A 188 18.47 24.35 18.14
N ASP A 189 19.26 24.62 19.16
CA ASP A 189 19.43 23.70 20.28
C ASP A 189 18.07 23.38 20.90
N GLY A 190 17.81 22.11 21.17
CA GLY A 190 16.52 21.69 21.69
C GLY A 190 16.25 20.20 21.50
N GLU A 191 15.02 19.82 21.81
CA GLU A 191 14.53 18.46 21.66
C GLU A 191 13.44 18.42 20.60
N TYR A 192 13.51 17.43 19.71
CA TYR A 192 12.72 17.38 18.50
C TYR A 192 11.97 16.06 18.38
N ARG A 193 10.70 16.14 17.98
CA ARG A 193 9.91 14.96 17.59
C ARG A 193 9.73 14.93 16.08
N LEU A 194 10.01 13.78 15.48
CA LEU A 194 9.99 13.60 14.03
C LEU A 194 9.00 12.52 13.59
N PHE A 195 8.28 12.82 12.50
CA PHE A 195 7.45 11.86 11.77
C PHE A 195 7.72 11.96 10.28
N ALA A 196 7.65 10.82 9.62
CA ALA A 196 7.44 10.75 8.18
C ALA A 196 5.94 10.77 7.90
N ILE A 197 5.51 11.64 6.99
CA ILE A 197 4.11 11.82 6.62
C ILE A 197 3.98 11.92 5.11
N ARG A 198 2.95 11.32 4.54
CA ARG A 198 2.47 11.64 3.19
C ARG A 198 1.21 12.50 3.32
N ASP A 199 1.41 13.82 3.28
CA ASP A 199 0.34 14.82 3.47
C ASP A 199 -0.49 14.93 2.18
N LEU A 200 -1.64 14.26 2.14
CA LEU A 200 -2.49 14.24 0.95
C LEU A 200 -3.24 15.56 0.72
N HIS A 201 -3.46 16.34 1.78
CA HIS A 201 -4.18 17.61 1.70
C HIS A 201 -3.25 18.83 1.56
N SER A 202 -1.93 18.63 1.65
CA SER A 202 -0.91 19.69 1.60
C SER A 202 -1.16 20.81 2.62
N ASN A 203 -1.76 20.47 3.77
CA ASN A 203 -2.16 21.42 4.81
C ASN A 203 -1.09 21.56 5.92
N ARG A 204 -0.03 20.73 5.88
CA ARG A 204 1.03 20.63 6.90
C ARG A 204 0.53 20.20 8.27
N LEU A 205 -0.56 19.45 8.29
CA LEU A 205 -1.13 18.81 9.48
C LEU A 205 -1.13 17.30 9.24
N TYR A 206 -1.36 16.53 10.30
CA TYR A 206 -1.52 15.09 10.19
C TYR A 206 -3.01 14.72 10.16
N ASP A 207 -3.45 14.16 9.04
CA ASP A 207 -4.80 13.63 8.86
C ASP A 207 -4.81 12.10 9.01
N ALA A 208 -5.12 11.61 10.22
CA ALA A 208 -4.90 10.22 10.61
C ALA A 208 -5.53 9.13 9.73
N LEU A 209 -6.60 9.48 9.02
CA LEU A 209 -7.37 8.55 8.19
C LEU A 209 -6.91 8.50 6.74
N THR A 210 -6.11 9.48 6.31
CA THR A 210 -5.71 9.64 4.91
C THR A 210 -4.20 9.63 4.74
N ASP A 211 -3.47 10.15 5.71
CA ASP A 211 -2.03 10.32 5.59
C ASP A 211 -1.27 9.08 6.05
N ASP A 212 -0.35 8.62 5.22
CA ASP A 212 0.67 7.66 5.62
C ASP A 212 1.44 8.24 6.82
N PHE A 213 1.80 7.39 7.78
CA PHE A 213 2.43 7.82 9.03
C PHE A 213 3.58 6.91 9.43
N GLY A 214 4.61 7.51 10.03
CA GLY A 214 5.65 6.79 10.72
C GLY A 214 6.43 7.68 11.67
N ALA A 215 6.46 7.33 12.96
CA ALA A 215 7.25 8.06 13.94
C ALA A 215 8.72 7.65 13.92
N TYR A 216 9.60 8.56 14.32
CA TYR A 216 10.94 8.14 14.73
C TYR A 216 10.87 7.35 16.05
N ILE A 217 11.95 6.65 16.39
CA ILE A 217 11.97 5.68 17.50
C ILE A 217 12.07 6.33 18.89
N GLU A 218 12.43 7.61 18.94
CA GLU A 218 12.53 8.43 20.17
C GLU A 218 12.49 9.93 19.85
N ASP A 219 12.49 10.79 20.87
CA ASP A 219 12.71 12.23 20.69
C ASP A 219 14.22 12.50 20.51
N VAL A 220 14.58 13.39 19.58
CA VAL A 220 15.97 13.70 19.22
C VAL A 220 16.44 14.95 19.95
N LYS A 221 17.44 14.79 20.82
CA LYS A 221 18.14 15.93 21.42
C LYS A 221 19.22 16.43 20.47
N LEU A 222 19.13 17.71 20.12
CA LEU A 222 20.06 18.38 19.23
C LEU A 222 20.78 19.49 19.98
N VAL A 223 22.09 19.54 19.79
CA VAL A 223 22.98 20.64 20.19
C VAL A 223 23.64 21.19 18.94
N SER A 224 24.14 22.41 19.02
CA SER A 224 24.83 23.08 17.91
C SER A 224 25.91 22.17 17.32
N ASP A 225 26.00 22.18 15.99
CA ASP A 225 26.89 21.35 15.16
C ASP A 225 26.62 19.83 15.19
N SER A 226 25.58 19.37 15.89
CA SER A 226 25.13 17.97 15.83
C SER A 226 24.45 17.66 14.50
N ILE A 227 24.76 16.50 13.93
CA ILE A 227 24.24 16.01 12.64
C ILE A 227 23.83 14.53 12.76
N PRO A 228 22.84 14.19 13.61
CA PRO A 228 22.34 12.81 13.70
C PRO A 228 21.83 12.32 12.35
N PHE A 229 22.08 11.03 12.09
CA PHE A 229 21.54 10.31 10.94
C PHE A 229 20.40 9.39 11.41
N LEU A 230 19.18 9.67 10.98
CA LEU A 230 17.97 8.99 11.44
C LEU A 230 17.40 8.08 10.35
N ASN A 231 16.97 6.88 10.74
CA ASN A 231 16.18 6.01 9.86
C ASN A 231 14.72 6.09 10.29
N LEU A 232 13.83 6.41 9.35
CA LEU A 232 12.38 6.38 9.56
C LEU A 232 11.74 5.40 8.58
N LYS A 233 10.58 4.86 8.93
CA LYS A 233 9.78 4.01 8.06
C LYS A 233 8.40 4.62 7.89
N LEU A 234 7.88 4.68 6.67
CA LEU A 234 6.54 5.18 6.39
C LEU A 234 5.58 4.01 6.18
N GLY A 235 4.48 3.99 6.94
CA GLY A 235 3.43 2.99 6.85
C GLY A 235 2.11 3.58 6.34
N PRO A 236 1.15 2.73 5.95
CA PRO A 236 -0.18 3.19 5.51
C PRO A 236 -0.92 3.95 6.63
N PRO A 237 -1.95 4.75 6.29
CA PRO A 237 -2.76 5.45 7.29
C PRO A 237 -3.39 4.48 8.29
N LEU A 238 -3.64 4.98 9.51
CA LEU A 238 -4.34 4.23 10.54
C LEU A 238 -5.83 4.20 10.20
N ASP A 239 -6.28 3.11 9.56
CA ASP A 239 -7.69 2.98 9.27
C ASP A 239 -8.50 2.58 10.52
N SER A 240 -9.14 3.57 11.14
CA SER A 240 -9.99 3.41 12.33
C SER A 240 -11.48 3.71 12.07
N LEU A 241 -11.83 4.13 10.84
CA LEU A 241 -13.22 4.46 10.51
C LEU A 241 -14.10 3.20 10.56
N LYS A 242 -15.32 3.34 11.07
CA LYS A 242 -16.29 2.24 11.06
C LYS A 242 -16.92 2.09 9.68
N VAL A 243 -17.20 0.86 9.27
CA VAL A 243 -17.93 0.56 8.03
C VAL A 243 -19.34 1.16 8.13
N GLN A 244 -19.87 1.72 7.04
CA GLN A 244 -21.22 2.27 6.98
C GLN A 244 -22.01 1.63 5.84
N LEU A 245 -23.28 1.29 6.08
CA LEU A 245 -24.23 0.91 5.04
C LEU A 245 -24.80 2.19 4.39
N TYR A 246 -24.47 2.41 3.12
CA TYR A 246 -24.87 3.62 2.39
C TYR A 246 -26.09 3.45 1.51
N GLY A 247 -26.30 2.25 0.95
CA GLY A 247 -27.32 2.03 -0.07
C GLY A 247 -27.88 0.62 -0.05
N LEU A 248 -29.12 0.50 -0.50
CA LEU A 248 -29.78 -0.76 -0.82
C LEU A 248 -30.40 -0.63 -2.20
N GLU A 249 -30.08 -1.56 -3.08
CA GLU A 249 -30.65 -1.63 -4.42
C GLU A 249 -31.25 -3.03 -4.64
N GLN A 250 -32.49 -3.08 -5.10
CA GLN A 250 -33.11 -4.35 -5.46
C GLN A 250 -32.61 -4.78 -6.84
N VAL A 251 -31.88 -5.90 -6.89
CA VAL A 251 -31.38 -6.50 -8.13
C VAL A 251 -32.43 -7.46 -8.73
N SER A 252 -33.19 -8.15 -7.87
CA SER A 252 -34.33 -8.97 -8.29
C SER A 252 -35.35 -9.14 -7.15
N ASN A 253 -36.45 -9.85 -7.40
CA ASN A 253 -37.46 -10.18 -6.41
C ASN A 253 -36.92 -11.04 -5.26
N ARG A 254 -35.69 -11.56 -5.33
CA ARG A 254 -35.05 -12.27 -4.22
C ARG A 254 -33.66 -11.76 -3.87
N ILE A 255 -33.17 -10.73 -4.57
CA ILE A 255 -31.78 -10.28 -4.44
C ILE A 255 -31.74 -8.79 -4.18
N VAL A 256 -31.05 -8.42 -3.11
CA VAL A 256 -30.80 -7.03 -2.70
C VAL A 256 -29.29 -6.83 -2.63
N GLU A 257 -28.77 -5.81 -3.30
CA GLU A 257 -27.40 -5.36 -3.14
C GLU A 257 -27.33 -4.30 -2.05
N ALA A 258 -26.44 -4.50 -1.09
CA ALA A 258 -26.11 -3.56 -0.03
C ALA A 258 -24.75 -2.92 -0.30
N SER A 259 -24.68 -1.59 -0.37
CA SER A 259 -23.44 -0.85 -0.64
C SER A 259 -22.86 -0.27 0.64
N PHE A 260 -21.54 -0.36 0.81
CA PHE A 260 -20.81 0.02 2.01
C PHE A 260 -19.77 1.10 1.75
N SER A 261 -19.33 1.75 2.82
CA SER A 261 -18.36 2.86 2.76
C SER A 261 -16.91 2.44 2.49
N LYS A 262 -16.62 1.14 2.54
CA LYS A 262 -15.27 0.59 2.66
C LYS A 262 -15.17 -0.79 2.04
N ASP A 263 -13.93 -1.17 1.71
CA ASP A 263 -13.56 -2.53 1.32
C ASP A 263 -13.82 -3.48 2.49
N LEU A 264 -14.67 -4.48 2.27
CA LEU A 264 -15.09 -5.41 3.30
C LEU A 264 -14.21 -6.66 3.36
N ASP A 265 -13.97 -7.14 4.57
CA ASP A 265 -13.42 -8.48 4.77
C ASP A 265 -14.45 -9.52 4.35
N THR A 266 -14.12 -10.27 3.29
CA THR A 266 -14.95 -11.34 2.72
C THR A 266 -15.35 -12.38 3.77
N PHE A 267 -14.45 -12.69 4.71
CA PHE A 267 -14.68 -13.73 5.73
C PHE A 267 -15.54 -13.25 6.90
N SER A 268 -15.77 -11.94 7.02
CA SER A 268 -16.67 -11.36 8.02
C SER A 268 -18.15 -11.41 7.60
N ILE A 269 -18.41 -11.74 6.32
CA ILE A 269 -19.74 -11.66 5.72
C ILE A 269 -20.41 -13.02 5.76
N SER A 270 -21.62 -13.05 6.31
CA SER A 270 -22.51 -14.21 6.24
C SER A 270 -23.97 -13.75 6.20
N SER A 271 -24.87 -14.63 5.80
CA SER A 271 -26.32 -14.40 5.92
C SER A 271 -26.75 -14.00 7.34
N LYS A 272 -26.05 -14.51 8.37
CA LYS A 272 -26.29 -14.19 9.78
C LYS A 272 -25.86 -12.78 10.16
N SER A 273 -25.05 -12.11 9.36
CA SER A 273 -24.62 -10.73 9.60
C SER A 273 -25.73 -9.71 9.33
N PHE A 274 -26.87 -10.15 8.82
CA PHE A 274 -27.95 -9.30 8.35
C PHE A 274 -29.32 -9.77 8.84
N ILE A 275 -30.20 -8.80 9.09
CA ILE A 275 -31.63 -9.01 9.33
C ILE A 275 -32.38 -8.20 8.27
N LEU A 276 -33.27 -8.87 7.55
CA LEU A 276 -34.22 -8.21 6.65
C LEU A 276 -35.63 -8.34 7.24
N SER A 277 -36.30 -7.22 7.41
CA SER A 277 -37.69 -7.18 7.86
C SER A 277 -38.49 -6.19 7.01
N ASP A 278 -39.81 -6.25 7.12
CA ASP A 278 -40.65 -5.13 6.73
C ASP A 278 -40.33 -3.88 7.58
N SER A 279 -40.81 -2.71 7.13
CA SER A 279 -40.57 -1.44 7.82
C SER A 279 -41.21 -1.35 9.21
N SER A 280 -42.16 -2.25 9.53
CA SER A 280 -42.78 -2.37 10.84
C SER A 280 -42.03 -3.30 11.81
N GLU A 281 -41.02 -4.03 11.30
CA GLU A 281 -40.26 -5.05 12.04
C GLU A 281 -41.13 -6.18 12.63
N GLN A 282 -42.26 -6.47 11.99
CA GLN A 282 -43.17 -7.55 12.38
C GLN A 282 -42.96 -8.79 11.50
N ASN A 283 -42.57 -8.58 10.24
CA ASN A 283 -42.38 -9.65 9.26
C ASN A 283 -40.92 -9.73 8.86
N PHE A 284 -40.25 -10.81 9.28
CA PHE A 284 -38.85 -11.06 8.96
C PHE A 284 -38.73 -11.94 7.73
N ILE A 285 -37.88 -11.53 6.79
CA ILE A 285 -37.53 -12.32 5.61
C ILE A 285 -36.18 -12.94 5.85
N LYS A 286 -36.14 -14.28 5.82
CA LYS A 286 -34.89 -15.01 5.99
C LYS A 286 -33.97 -14.78 4.79
N ILE A 287 -32.74 -14.39 5.10
CA ILE A 287 -31.65 -14.28 4.13
C ILE A 287 -31.01 -15.67 4.03
N SER A 288 -31.11 -16.29 2.86
CA SER A 288 -30.53 -17.61 2.56
C SER A 288 -29.04 -17.51 2.31
N SER A 289 -28.58 -16.40 1.71
CA SER A 289 -27.16 -16.13 1.59
C SER A 289 -26.76 -14.66 1.51
N ALA A 290 -25.52 -14.35 1.86
CA ALA A 290 -24.86 -13.06 1.72
C ALA A 290 -23.40 -13.24 1.26
N PHE A 291 -22.99 -12.50 0.24
CA PHE A 291 -21.63 -12.57 -0.31
C PHE A 291 -21.25 -11.29 -1.06
N LEU A 292 -19.96 -11.04 -1.26
CA LEU A 292 -19.48 -9.87 -2.00
C LEU A 292 -19.86 -9.94 -3.48
N ASN A 293 -20.31 -8.80 -4.00
CA ASN A 293 -20.40 -8.54 -5.45
C ASN A 293 -19.21 -7.71 -5.93
N SER A 294 -18.84 -6.71 -5.15
CA SER A 294 -17.61 -5.94 -5.28
C SER A 294 -16.93 -5.84 -3.92
N LYS A 295 -15.74 -5.24 -3.83
CA LYS A 295 -15.09 -4.99 -2.53
C LYS A 295 -15.97 -4.21 -1.54
N GLN A 296 -16.90 -3.39 -2.02
CA GLN A 296 -17.72 -2.49 -1.21
C GLN A 296 -19.22 -2.80 -1.29
N SER A 297 -19.61 -3.97 -1.83
CA SER A 297 -21.02 -4.33 -1.92
C SER A 297 -21.29 -5.80 -1.68
N VAL A 298 -22.41 -6.09 -1.02
CA VAL A 298 -22.86 -7.43 -0.64
C VAL A 298 -24.19 -7.71 -1.32
N LEU A 299 -24.29 -8.82 -2.04
CA LEU A 299 -25.57 -9.36 -2.49
C LEU A 299 -26.18 -10.23 -1.40
N LEU A 300 -27.44 -9.98 -1.10
CA LEU A 300 -28.26 -10.67 -0.13
C LEU A 300 -29.37 -11.40 -0.87
N VAL A 301 -29.44 -12.71 -0.67
CA VAL A 301 -30.45 -13.56 -1.30
C VAL A 301 -31.48 -13.96 -0.26
N THR A 302 -32.76 -13.72 -0.54
CA THR A 302 -33.86 -14.06 0.34
C THR A 302 -34.43 -15.44 0.01
N GLU A 303 -34.94 -16.15 1.02
CA GLU A 303 -35.61 -17.44 0.81
C GLU A 303 -36.96 -17.27 0.09
N ALA A 304 -37.66 -16.18 0.35
CA ALA A 304 -38.95 -15.87 -0.25
C ALA A 304 -38.86 -14.61 -1.14
N PRO A 305 -39.67 -14.52 -2.22
CA PRO A 305 -39.77 -13.31 -3.02
C PRO A 305 -40.23 -12.10 -2.18
N LEU A 306 -39.58 -10.97 -2.39
CA LEU A 306 -39.92 -9.65 -1.90
C LEU A 306 -41.21 -9.18 -2.58
N GLN A 307 -42.13 -8.68 -1.78
CA GLN A 307 -43.44 -8.24 -2.25
C GLN A 307 -43.35 -6.84 -2.84
N LYS A 308 -43.83 -6.68 -4.07
CA LYS A 308 -43.82 -5.39 -4.76
C LYS A 308 -44.59 -4.33 -3.97
N GLY A 309 -43.98 -3.15 -3.82
CA GLY A 309 -44.54 -2.01 -3.10
C GLY A 309 -44.26 -2.03 -1.59
N GLU A 310 -43.82 -3.17 -1.03
CA GLU A 310 -43.45 -3.25 0.38
C GLU A 310 -42.14 -2.52 0.65
N LYS A 311 -42.09 -1.83 1.79
CA LYS A 311 -40.89 -1.18 2.29
C LYS A 311 -40.17 -2.12 3.25
N TYR A 312 -38.93 -2.46 2.90
CA TYR A 312 -38.08 -3.33 3.71
C TYR A 312 -36.97 -2.55 4.40
N LYS A 313 -36.57 -3.05 5.57
CA LYS A 313 -35.44 -2.59 6.37
C LYS A 313 -34.37 -3.67 6.38
N LEU A 314 -33.17 -3.35 5.92
CA LEU A 314 -32.00 -4.18 6.17
C LEU A 314 -31.25 -3.62 7.39
N THR A 315 -30.91 -4.49 8.33
CA THR A 315 -30.08 -4.18 9.50
C THR A 315 -28.85 -5.08 9.51
N CYS A 316 -27.66 -4.49 9.63
CA CYS A 316 -26.40 -5.18 9.88
C CYS A 316 -26.26 -5.45 11.38
N LEU A 317 -25.92 -6.69 11.75
CA LEU A 317 -25.63 -7.05 13.13
C LEU A 317 -24.31 -6.45 13.61
N ARG A 318 -24.20 -6.30 14.93
CA ARG A 318 -23.08 -5.62 15.61
C ARG A 318 -22.45 -6.48 16.71
N ASP A 319 -22.74 -7.77 16.69
CA ASP A 319 -22.22 -8.76 17.63
C ASP A 319 -21.06 -9.53 16.98
N SER A 320 -20.85 -10.78 17.41
CA SER A 320 -19.87 -11.69 16.80
C SER A 320 -20.04 -11.89 15.29
N ASN A 321 -21.23 -11.60 14.73
CA ASN A 321 -21.53 -11.70 13.29
C ASN A 321 -21.41 -10.37 12.56
N SER A 322 -20.90 -9.30 13.19
CA SER A 322 -20.72 -8.01 12.52
C SER A 322 -19.80 -8.16 11.30
N ILE A 323 -20.22 -7.58 10.18
CA ILE A 323 -19.33 -7.32 9.05
C ILE A 323 -18.19 -6.39 9.48
N LYS A 324 -17.05 -6.53 8.82
CA LYS A 324 -15.82 -5.77 9.08
C LYS A 324 -15.16 -5.34 7.76
N ASP A 325 -14.33 -4.31 7.81
CA ASP A 325 -13.39 -4.00 6.73
C ASP A 325 -12.12 -4.86 6.80
N GLU A 326 -11.24 -4.74 5.80
CA GLU A 326 -9.94 -5.43 5.74
C GLU A 326 -9.01 -5.09 6.93
N PHE A 327 -9.30 -4.01 7.67
CA PHE A 327 -8.57 -3.56 8.87
C PHE A 327 -9.25 -4.01 10.19
N GLY A 328 -10.36 -4.75 10.11
CA GLY A 328 -11.09 -5.29 11.25
C GLY A 328 -12.09 -4.32 11.89
N ASN A 329 -12.34 -3.14 11.32
CA ASN A 329 -13.32 -2.20 11.84
C ASN A 329 -14.74 -2.68 11.54
N SER A 330 -15.56 -2.77 12.59
CA SER A 330 -16.97 -3.18 12.49
C SER A 330 -17.89 -2.09 11.92
N ILE A 331 -19.14 -2.48 11.63
CA ILE A 331 -20.21 -1.56 11.19
C ILE A 331 -20.49 -0.45 12.23
N SER A 332 -20.78 0.75 11.75
CA SER A 332 -21.03 1.97 12.52
C SER A 332 -22.35 1.91 13.29
N TYR A 333 -22.36 2.45 14.51
CA TYR A 333 -23.59 2.60 15.31
C TYR A 333 -24.63 3.54 14.70
N GLN A 334 -24.24 4.39 13.74
CA GLN A 334 -25.13 5.40 13.14
C GLN A 334 -25.68 4.99 11.76
N LYS A 335 -24.97 4.12 11.04
CA LYS A 335 -25.25 3.74 9.65
C LYS A 335 -25.20 2.23 9.47
N TYR A 336 -25.90 1.49 10.33
CA TYR A 336 -25.97 0.02 10.30
C TYR A 336 -27.28 -0.51 9.70
N PHE A 337 -28.23 0.35 9.36
CA PHE A 337 -29.47 -0.04 8.70
C PHE A 337 -29.83 0.92 7.59
N SER A 338 -30.61 0.43 6.63
CA SER A 338 -31.17 1.24 5.55
C SER A 338 -32.50 0.64 5.10
N TYR A 339 -33.25 1.38 4.28
CA TYR A 339 -34.52 0.95 3.74
C TYR A 339 -34.52 0.99 2.22
N PHE A 340 -35.31 0.12 1.61
CA PHE A 340 -35.67 0.22 0.20
C PHE A 340 -37.14 -0.15 0.02
N VAL A 341 -37.73 0.27 -1.10
CA VAL A 341 -39.08 -0.14 -1.49
C VAL A 341 -38.93 -1.16 -2.61
N SER A 342 -39.57 -2.31 -2.46
CA SER A 342 -39.46 -3.35 -3.48
C SER A 342 -40.22 -2.96 -4.75
N ASN A 343 -39.56 -3.03 -5.89
CA ASN A 343 -40.12 -2.63 -7.19
C ASN A 343 -40.70 -3.80 -8.00
N GLY A 344 -40.56 -5.05 -7.50
CA GLY A 344 -41.07 -6.25 -8.16
C GLY A 344 -40.29 -6.65 -9.42
N LEU A 345 -39.00 -6.30 -9.52
CA LEU A 345 -38.12 -6.74 -10.61
C LEU A 345 -37.98 -8.27 -10.62
N GLU A 346 -38.38 -8.92 -11.71
CA GLU A 346 -38.17 -10.37 -11.92
C GLU A 346 -36.95 -10.60 -12.80
N LEU A 347 -35.76 -10.46 -12.22
CA LEU A 347 -34.50 -10.81 -12.88
C LEU A 347 -33.98 -12.12 -12.31
N GLU A 348 -33.91 -13.16 -13.13
CA GLU A 348 -33.23 -14.40 -12.77
C GLU A 348 -31.73 -14.28 -13.05
N ILE A 349 -30.90 -14.49 -12.03
CA ILE A 349 -29.45 -14.55 -12.16
C ILE A 349 -29.05 -16.01 -12.31
N GLU A 350 -28.31 -16.33 -13.37
CA GLU A 350 -27.76 -17.67 -13.56
C GLU A 350 -26.44 -17.85 -12.78
N PRO A 351 -26.21 -19.02 -12.16
CA PRO A 351 -24.94 -19.35 -11.51
C PRO A 351 -23.75 -19.28 -12.46
N LYS A 352 -22.67 -18.63 -12.04
CA LYS A 352 -21.42 -18.46 -12.80
C LYS A 352 -20.21 -18.54 -11.86
N ILE A 353 -19.08 -19.02 -12.40
CA ILE A 353 -17.79 -18.93 -11.72
C ILE A 353 -17.19 -17.56 -12.02
N ILE A 354 -16.85 -16.83 -10.97
CA ILE A 354 -16.16 -15.53 -11.04
C ILE A 354 -14.65 -15.73 -11.08
N LYS A 355 -14.13 -16.66 -10.27
CA LYS A 355 -12.69 -16.88 -10.17
C LYS A 355 -12.39 -18.36 -9.91
N LEU A 356 -11.47 -18.89 -10.71
CA LEU A 356 -10.82 -20.18 -10.47
C LEU A 356 -9.60 -19.99 -9.56
N PRO A 357 -9.15 -21.05 -8.86
CA PRO A 357 -7.92 -21.02 -8.08
C PRO A 357 -6.72 -20.50 -8.89
N PHE A 358 -6.59 -20.98 -10.12
CA PHE A 358 -5.61 -20.58 -11.12
C PHE A 358 -6.05 -21.13 -12.50
N ALA A 359 -5.34 -20.74 -13.56
CA ALA A 359 -5.62 -21.23 -14.92
C ALA A 359 -5.20 -22.70 -15.09
N ASP A 360 -5.88 -23.46 -15.94
CA ASP A 360 -5.44 -24.83 -16.28
C ASP A 360 -4.00 -24.83 -16.80
N SER A 361 -3.27 -25.91 -16.53
CA SER A 361 -1.85 -26.09 -16.83
C SER A 361 -0.93 -25.04 -16.18
N SER A 362 -1.24 -24.63 -14.94
CA SER A 362 -0.39 -23.71 -14.18
C SER A 362 0.88 -24.37 -13.65
N PHE A 363 1.99 -23.61 -13.63
CA PHE A 363 3.27 -24.03 -13.05
C PHE A 363 3.58 -23.24 -11.78
N ASN A 364 4.54 -23.75 -11.00
CA ASN A 364 5.01 -23.11 -9.76
C ASN A 364 3.92 -22.92 -8.70
N VAL A 365 2.99 -23.86 -8.63
CA VAL A 365 1.94 -23.84 -7.59
C VAL A 365 2.56 -24.20 -6.23
N PRO A 366 2.28 -23.44 -5.15
CA PRO A 366 2.71 -23.76 -3.79
C PRO A 366 2.30 -25.16 -3.31
N TYR A 367 3.00 -25.72 -2.33
CA TYR A 367 2.73 -27.09 -1.83
C TYR A 367 1.56 -27.15 -0.86
N GLU A 368 1.29 -26.02 -0.23
CA GLU A 368 0.20 -25.72 0.68
C GLU A 368 -1.00 -25.09 -0.05
N GLN A 369 -1.01 -25.15 -1.40
CA GLN A 369 -2.04 -24.50 -2.20
C GLN A 369 -3.45 -24.99 -1.80
N GLU A 370 -4.26 -24.04 -1.35
CA GLU A 370 -5.71 -24.22 -1.20
C GLU A 370 -6.43 -23.77 -2.48
N PHE A 371 -7.49 -24.48 -2.87
CA PHE A 371 -8.21 -24.19 -4.11
C PHE A 371 -9.52 -23.48 -3.81
N ASN A 372 -9.54 -22.16 -4.02
CA ASN A 372 -10.74 -21.34 -3.87
C ASN A 372 -11.46 -21.19 -5.21
N PHE A 373 -12.66 -21.79 -5.32
CA PHE A 373 -13.60 -21.54 -6.41
C PHE A 373 -14.60 -20.48 -5.94
N ILE A 374 -14.63 -19.34 -6.63
CA ILE A 374 -15.51 -18.22 -6.29
C ILE A 374 -16.63 -18.16 -7.32
N PHE A 375 -17.87 -18.18 -6.83
CA PHE A 375 -19.08 -18.08 -7.64
C PHE A 375 -19.72 -16.72 -7.50
N ASN A 376 -20.57 -16.35 -8.46
CA ASN A 376 -21.35 -15.12 -8.42
C ASN A 376 -22.55 -15.19 -7.46
N MET A 377 -22.77 -16.34 -6.81
CA MET A 377 -23.86 -16.52 -5.85
C MET A 377 -23.59 -17.61 -4.81
N GLY A 378 -24.37 -17.56 -3.72
CA GLY A 378 -24.28 -18.49 -2.61
C GLY A 378 -24.61 -19.93 -3.00
N ILE A 379 -23.84 -20.87 -2.48
CA ILE A 379 -23.92 -22.30 -2.80
C ILE A 379 -24.81 -22.98 -1.76
N LYS A 380 -25.90 -23.61 -2.21
CA LYS A 380 -26.89 -24.26 -1.34
C LYS A 380 -26.48 -25.67 -0.96
N GLU A 381 -25.88 -26.41 -1.89
CA GLU A 381 -25.35 -27.74 -1.64
C GLU A 381 -24.10 -27.69 -0.76
N LYS A 382 -24.12 -28.34 0.41
CA LYS A 382 -23.02 -28.30 1.38
C LYS A 382 -22.16 -29.56 1.42
N ASP A 383 -22.67 -30.69 0.93
CA ASP A 383 -21.85 -31.90 0.74
C ASP A 383 -21.36 -31.96 -0.70
N ILE A 384 -20.12 -31.54 -0.92
CA ILE A 384 -19.49 -31.51 -2.24
C ILE A 384 -18.35 -32.52 -2.38
N ALA A 385 -18.11 -33.37 -1.38
CA ALA A 385 -16.94 -34.25 -1.34
C ALA A 385 -16.85 -35.14 -2.58
N LYS A 386 -17.99 -35.70 -3.01
CA LYS A 386 -18.09 -36.59 -4.17
C LYS A 386 -17.93 -35.86 -5.52
N ARG A 387 -17.94 -34.53 -5.53
CA ARG A 387 -17.77 -33.70 -6.73
C ARG A 387 -16.31 -33.32 -6.97
N ILE A 388 -15.41 -33.62 -6.04
CA ILE A 388 -14.02 -33.25 -6.12
C ILE A 388 -13.18 -34.51 -6.27
N LYS A 389 -12.22 -34.45 -7.19
CA LYS A 389 -11.15 -35.44 -7.29
C LYS A 389 -9.82 -34.73 -7.45
N LEU A 390 -8.85 -35.10 -6.62
CA LEU A 390 -7.49 -34.55 -6.66
C LEU A 390 -6.53 -35.71 -6.83
N ILE A 391 -5.80 -35.73 -7.94
CA ILE A 391 -4.95 -36.87 -8.33
C ILE A 391 -3.54 -36.38 -8.61
N ARG A 392 -2.55 -37.13 -8.14
CA ARG A 392 -1.17 -37.01 -8.62
C ARG A 392 -0.99 -37.80 -9.91
N LEU A 393 -0.54 -37.15 -10.97
CA LEU A 393 -0.48 -37.75 -12.31
C LEU A 393 0.63 -38.78 -12.50
N SER A 394 1.71 -38.73 -11.71
CA SER A 394 2.85 -39.64 -11.86
C SER A 394 2.53 -41.09 -11.50
N ASP A 395 1.61 -41.33 -10.57
CA ASP A 395 1.20 -42.67 -10.12
C ASP A 395 -0.31 -42.84 -9.96
N SER A 396 -1.10 -41.85 -10.38
CA SER A 396 -2.56 -41.86 -10.30
C SER A 396 -3.11 -42.03 -8.88
N LEU A 397 -2.34 -41.67 -7.85
CA LEU A 397 -2.82 -41.69 -6.47
C LEU A 397 -3.77 -40.53 -6.21
N ASP A 398 -4.90 -40.84 -5.56
CA ASP A 398 -5.81 -39.85 -5.02
C ASP A 398 -5.15 -39.14 -3.82
N TYR A 399 -5.37 -37.83 -3.73
CA TYR A 399 -4.91 -36.98 -2.64
C TYR A 399 -6.09 -36.62 -1.76
N ASP A 400 -5.98 -36.92 -0.47
CA ASP A 400 -7.02 -36.57 0.49
C ASP A 400 -7.09 -35.05 0.68
N PHE A 401 -8.31 -34.56 0.83
CA PHE A 401 -8.60 -33.15 1.05
C PHE A 401 -9.73 -33.00 2.08
N ASP A 402 -9.75 -31.85 2.73
CA ASP A 402 -10.92 -31.29 3.37
C ASP A 402 -11.51 -30.20 2.47
N PHE A 403 -12.76 -29.83 2.74
CA PHE A 403 -13.37 -28.67 2.10
C PHE A 403 -14.11 -27.82 3.12
N SER A 404 -14.20 -26.53 2.82
CA SER A 404 -14.92 -25.56 3.62
C SER A 404 -15.60 -24.52 2.73
N PHE A 405 -16.47 -23.72 3.35
CA PHE A 405 -17.09 -22.57 2.70
C PHE A 405 -16.67 -21.30 3.44
N PRO A 406 -15.49 -20.72 3.13
CA PRO A 406 -14.99 -19.54 3.82
C PRO A 406 -15.92 -18.33 3.72
N ALA A 407 -16.66 -18.27 2.61
CA ALA A 407 -17.82 -17.42 2.42
C ALA A 407 -18.88 -18.24 1.69
N GLU A 408 -20.12 -17.77 1.69
CA GLU A 408 -21.24 -18.58 1.20
C GLU A 408 -21.21 -18.85 -0.31
N ASN A 409 -20.46 -18.06 -1.08
CA ASN A 409 -20.21 -18.24 -2.52
C ASN A 409 -18.80 -18.78 -2.84
N ILE A 410 -18.03 -19.23 -1.84
CA ILE A 410 -16.68 -19.75 -2.02
C ILE A 410 -16.64 -21.21 -1.58
N ILE A 411 -16.17 -22.09 -2.46
CA ILE A 411 -15.72 -23.44 -2.08
C ILE A 411 -14.20 -23.38 -1.94
N ARG A 412 -13.70 -23.75 -0.77
CA ARG A 412 -12.28 -23.97 -0.54
C ARG A 412 -12.01 -25.46 -0.38
N ILE A 413 -11.05 -25.95 -1.15
CA ILE A 413 -10.53 -27.31 -1.02
C ILE A 413 -9.12 -27.20 -0.46
N SER A 414 -8.87 -27.88 0.66
CA SER A 414 -7.61 -27.83 1.40
C SER A 414 -7.03 -29.25 1.46
N PRO A 415 -5.87 -29.52 0.83
CA PRO A 415 -5.20 -30.81 0.93
C PRO A 415 -4.89 -31.17 2.38
N LYS A 416 -5.08 -32.44 2.77
CA LYS A 416 -4.72 -32.92 4.13
C LYS A 416 -3.22 -33.04 4.36
N GLN A 417 -2.46 -33.06 3.27
CA GLN A 417 -1.02 -33.17 3.28
C GLN A 417 -0.44 -32.25 2.20
N LEU A 418 0.78 -31.77 2.44
CA LEU A 418 1.50 -30.95 1.47
C LEU A 418 1.71 -31.72 0.18
N PHE A 419 1.57 -31.03 -0.95
CA PHE A 419 1.91 -31.62 -2.24
C PHE A 419 3.40 -31.96 -2.33
N MET A 420 3.71 -33.00 -3.11
CA MET A 420 5.08 -33.38 -3.40
C MET A 420 5.79 -32.34 -4.25
N ASN A 421 7.11 -32.33 -4.13
CA ASN A 421 7.96 -31.42 -4.85
C ASN A 421 8.00 -31.69 -6.37
N PHE A 422 7.76 -30.67 -7.18
CA PHE A 422 7.87 -30.71 -8.65
C PHE A 422 7.05 -31.83 -9.32
N GLU A 423 5.88 -32.11 -8.77
CA GLU A 423 4.97 -33.14 -9.26
C GLU A 423 3.79 -32.53 -10.01
N ASN A 424 3.21 -33.30 -10.92
CA ASN A 424 2.04 -32.88 -11.69
C ASN A 424 0.77 -33.45 -11.06
N TYR A 425 -0.25 -32.60 -10.96
CA TYR A 425 -1.53 -32.91 -10.36
C TYR A 425 -2.67 -32.52 -11.29
N VAL A 426 -3.83 -33.13 -11.07
CA VAL A 426 -5.10 -32.68 -11.63
C VAL A 426 -6.14 -32.57 -10.52
N LEU A 427 -6.78 -31.41 -10.43
CA LEU A 427 -7.97 -31.17 -9.63
C LEU A 427 -9.18 -31.15 -10.57
N SER A 428 -10.04 -32.15 -10.44
CA SER A 428 -11.32 -32.23 -11.13
C SER A 428 -12.45 -31.79 -10.20
N PHE A 429 -13.29 -30.86 -10.65
CA PHE A 429 -14.50 -30.42 -9.98
C PHE A 429 -15.71 -30.62 -10.89
N PHE A 430 -16.51 -31.63 -10.56
CA PHE A 430 -17.79 -31.96 -11.18
C PHE A 430 -18.89 -31.00 -10.68
N ALA A 431 -18.84 -29.78 -11.20
CA ALA A 431 -19.75 -28.69 -10.83
C ALA A 431 -21.14 -28.80 -11.50
N ASP A 432 -21.35 -29.77 -12.38
CA ASP A 432 -22.63 -29.98 -13.07
C ASP A 432 -23.76 -30.16 -12.05
N SER A 433 -24.88 -29.48 -12.31
CA SER A 433 -26.06 -29.53 -11.43
C SER A 433 -25.81 -29.13 -9.96
N LEU A 434 -24.68 -28.49 -9.63
CA LEU A 434 -24.45 -27.94 -8.29
C LEU A 434 -25.56 -26.93 -7.96
N LEU A 435 -26.19 -27.08 -6.79
CA LEU A 435 -27.36 -26.29 -6.40
C LEU A 435 -26.97 -24.98 -5.70
N PHE A 436 -27.54 -23.87 -6.15
CA PHE A 436 -27.32 -22.54 -5.59
C PHE A 436 -28.52 -22.02 -4.78
N CYS A 437 -28.32 -20.93 -4.05
CA CYS A 437 -29.28 -20.36 -3.09
C CYS A 437 -30.58 -19.85 -3.74
N ASN A 438 -30.58 -19.57 -5.04
CA ASN A 438 -31.77 -19.21 -5.81
C ASN A 438 -32.48 -20.42 -6.44
N ASP A 439 -32.15 -21.64 -6.00
CA ASP A 439 -32.66 -22.92 -6.50
C ASP A 439 -32.28 -23.28 -7.95
N LYS A 440 -31.45 -22.45 -8.61
CA LYS A 440 -30.88 -22.77 -9.91
C LYS A 440 -29.74 -23.78 -9.76
N LYS A 441 -29.55 -24.56 -10.82
CA LYS A 441 -28.47 -25.54 -10.97
C LYS A 441 -27.39 -24.95 -11.87
N PHE A 442 -26.14 -25.23 -11.57
CA PHE A 442 -25.04 -24.88 -12.48
C PHE A 442 -25.25 -25.54 -13.84
N ALA A 443 -25.17 -24.75 -14.91
CA ALA A 443 -25.58 -25.17 -16.24
C ALA A 443 -24.65 -26.22 -16.86
N ASP A 444 -23.31 -26.07 -16.83
CA ASP A 444 -22.41 -27.13 -17.28
C ASP A 444 -20.91 -26.89 -16.97
N THR A 445 -20.17 -28.00 -17.06
CA THR A 445 -18.72 -28.25 -17.18
C THR A 445 -17.98 -28.76 -15.93
N ASN A 446 -17.45 -29.98 -16.07
CA ASN A 446 -16.38 -30.51 -15.23
C ASN A 446 -15.13 -29.64 -15.37
N ILE A 447 -14.71 -29.00 -14.30
CA ILE A 447 -13.53 -28.14 -14.29
C ILE A 447 -12.33 -29.02 -14.00
N ASN A 448 -11.38 -29.08 -14.92
CA ASN A 448 -10.14 -29.82 -14.72
C ASN A 448 -8.98 -28.83 -14.69
N LEU A 449 -8.33 -28.71 -13.54
CA LEU A 449 -7.17 -27.85 -13.35
C LEU A 449 -5.93 -28.73 -13.18
N ARG A 450 -5.10 -28.78 -14.22
CA ARG A 450 -3.78 -29.39 -14.18
C ARG A 450 -2.80 -28.37 -13.61
N PHE A 451 -1.93 -28.82 -12.74
CA PHE A 451 -0.88 -27.97 -12.22
C PHE A 451 0.38 -28.74 -11.88
N GLN A 452 1.51 -28.04 -11.94
CA GLN A 452 2.78 -28.53 -11.42
C GLN A 452 3.15 -27.73 -10.18
N THR A 453 3.49 -28.44 -9.10
CA THR A 453 4.01 -27.79 -7.91
C THR A 453 5.38 -27.18 -8.17
N ILE A 454 5.70 -26.16 -7.40
CA ILE A 454 6.99 -25.47 -7.49
C ILE A 454 8.17 -26.45 -7.30
N ASP A 455 9.30 -26.13 -7.93
CA ASP A 455 10.51 -26.94 -7.83
C ASP A 455 11.44 -26.43 -6.71
N LYS A 456 11.30 -26.99 -5.51
CA LYS A 456 12.21 -26.75 -4.38
C LYS A 456 13.64 -27.19 -4.66
N ARG A 457 13.89 -28.06 -5.65
CA ARG A 457 15.27 -28.34 -6.08
C ARG A 457 15.91 -27.11 -6.69
N THR A 458 15.17 -26.05 -6.99
CA THR A 458 15.73 -24.77 -7.40
C THR A 458 15.80 -23.77 -6.26
N TRP A 459 15.30 -24.09 -5.07
CA TRP A 459 15.36 -23.19 -3.92
C TRP A 459 16.75 -23.22 -3.30
N GLY A 460 17.06 -22.16 -2.56
CA GLY A 460 18.27 -22.06 -1.76
C GLY A 460 17.96 -22.06 -0.28
N ALA A 461 19.03 -22.05 0.50
CA ALA A 461 18.98 -21.86 1.93
C ALA A 461 19.95 -20.74 2.31
N ILE A 462 19.62 -20.00 3.37
CA ILE A 462 20.44 -18.92 3.86
C ILE A 462 20.39 -18.88 5.38
N SER A 463 21.55 -18.73 6.00
CA SER A 463 21.68 -18.69 7.45
C SER A 463 22.80 -17.76 7.88
N GLY A 464 22.71 -17.30 9.12
CA GLY A 464 23.66 -16.38 9.67
C GLY A 464 23.35 -16.01 11.11
N ARG A 465 24.02 -14.95 11.56
CA ARG A 465 23.80 -14.35 12.87
C ARG A 465 23.76 -12.84 12.75
N VAL A 466 22.99 -12.21 13.63
CA VAL A 466 23.01 -10.76 13.82
C VAL A 466 24.08 -10.43 14.86
N ASP A 467 25.03 -9.57 14.49
CA ASP A 467 26.19 -9.19 15.31
C ASP A 467 26.06 -7.73 15.78
N PHE A 468 24.87 -7.39 16.25
CA PHE A 468 24.55 -6.17 16.98
C PHE A 468 23.25 -6.37 17.76
N ASN A 469 22.98 -5.45 18.69
CA ASN A 469 21.70 -5.34 19.38
C ASN A 469 21.01 -4.03 18.98
N LEU A 470 19.67 -4.03 18.97
CA LEU A 470 18.87 -2.81 18.90
C LEU A 470 18.61 -2.19 20.28
N ASP A 471 19.14 -2.79 21.34
CA ASP A 471 19.09 -2.34 22.74
C ASP A 471 17.68 -2.00 23.23
N CYS A 472 16.70 -2.74 22.72
CA CYS A 472 15.28 -2.43 22.89
C CYS A 472 14.58 -3.27 23.98
N GLY A 473 15.28 -4.26 24.55
CA GLY A 473 14.77 -5.09 25.64
C GLY A 473 13.61 -6.03 25.27
N ALA A 474 13.35 -6.24 23.97
CA ALA A 474 12.30 -7.13 23.48
C ALA A 474 12.83 -8.07 22.38
N ASP A 475 11.96 -8.96 21.91
CA ASP A 475 12.31 -9.96 20.90
C ASP A 475 12.70 -9.29 19.58
N LEU A 476 13.73 -9.83 18.93
CA LEU A 476 14.16 -9.39 17.61
C LEU A 476 13.61 -10.31 16.54
N TYR A 477 13.18 -9.72 15.43
CA TYR A 477 12.69 -10.42 14.26
C TYR A 477 13.51 -10.03 13.05
N LEU A 478 13.94 -11.03 12.28
CA LEU A 478 14.58 -10.85 10.99
C LEU A 478 13.57 -11.06 9.88
N VAL A 479 13.57 -10.15 8.91
CA VAL A 479 12.72 -10.15 7.73
C VAL A 479 13.59 -10.21 6.48
N LEU A 480 13.34 -11.19 5.63
CA LEU A 480 13.83 -11.23 4.25
C LEU A 480 12.69 -10.83 3.31
N GLU A 481 12.84 -9.69 2.64
CA GLU A 481 11.90 -9.23 1.60
C GLU A 481 12.48 -9.48 0.21
N SER A 482 11.78 -10.29 -0.59
CA SER A 482 12.12 -10.55 -1.99
C SER A 482 12.00 -9.29 -2.84
N LYS A 483 13.05 -8.95 -3.59
CA LYS A 483 13.02 -7.85 -4.57
C LYS A 483 12.21 -8.16 -5.82
N LYS A 484 11.84 -9.43 -6.04
CA LYS A 484 11.10 -9.87 -7.23
C LYS A 484 9.59 -9.69 -7.08
N ASP A 485 9.04 -10.12 -5.94
CA ASP A 485 7.58 -10.23 -5.73
C ASP A 485 7.10 -9.68 -4.39
N LYS A 486 7.99 -9.05 -3.60
CA LYS A 486 7.68 -8.45 -2.30
C LYS A 486 7.25 -9.45 -1.22
N SER A 487 7.38 -10.75 -1.46
CA SER A 487 7.17 -11.77 -0.43
C SER A 487 8.13 -11.56 0.75
N LYS A 488 7.62 -11.77 1.97
CA LYS A 488 8.38 -11.59 3.21
C LYS A 488 8.49 -12.91 3.95
N TYR A 489 9.70 -13.24 4.37
CA TYR A 489 10.01 -14.36 5.25
C TYR A 489 10.46 -13.79 6.58
N ILE A 490 9.76 -14.13 7.65
CA ILE A 490 9.95 -13.53 8.97
C ILE A 490 10.31 -14.64 9.96
N GLN A 491 11.36 -14.44 10.73
CA GLN A 491 11.78 -15.36 11.79
C GLN A 491 12.14 -14.58 13.05
N LYS A 492 11.64 -15.03 14.20
CA LYS A 492 12.13 -14.57 15.51
C LYS A 492 13.56 -15.06 15.71
N LEU A 493 14.49 -14.15 16.03
CA LEU A 493 15.86 -14.49 16.36
C LEU A 493 15.91 -15.24 17.70
N ASP A 494 16.78 -16.23 17.79
CA ASP A 494 17.00 -16.97 19.03
C ASP A 494 17.90 -16.21 20.03
N GLU A 495 18.18 -16.83 21.18
CA GLU A 495 19.05 -16.23 22.22
C GLU A 495 20.48 -15.96 21.74
N ASN A 496 20.93 -16.66 20.69
CA ASN A 496 22.24 -16.48 20.07
C ASN A 496 22.21 -15.50 18.87
N LEU A 497 21.05 -14.89 18.60
CA LEU A 497 20.79 -14.03 17.44
C LEU A 497 21.03 -14.73 16.09
N GLU A 498 20.88 -16.06 16.06
CA GLU A 498 21.02 -16.88 14.87
C GLU A 498 19.70 -16.98 14.12
N TRP A 499 19.81 -17.18 12.81
CA TRP A 499 18.67 -17.30 11.91
C TRP A 499 18.98 -18.24 10.75
N GLU A 500 17.94 -18.88 10.25
CA GLU A 500 18.03 -19.81 9.13
C GLU A 500 16.71 -19.90 8.37
N PHE A 501 16.79 -19.73 7.05
CA PHE A 501 15.73 -20.00 6.10
C PHE A 501 16.19 -21.11 5.14
N THR A 502 15.65 -22.32 5.27
CA THR A 502 16.10 -23.51 4.53
C THR A 502 15.38 -23.75 3.19
N GLN A 503 14.36 -22.96 2.89
CA GLN A 503 13.47 -23.17 1.75
C GLN A 503 12.96 -21.84 1.22
N ILE A 504 13.83 -21.07 0.58
CA ILE A 504 13.46 -19.79 -0.02
C ILE A 504 13.75 -19.77 -1.52
N PRO A 505 12.87 -19.15 -2.33
CA PRO A 505 13.09 -19.00 -3.76
C PRO A 505 14.41 -18.30 -4.07
N THR A 506 14.91 -18.50 -5.29
CA THR A 506 16.07 -17.75 -5.76
C THR A 506 15.73 -16.31 -6.03
N GLY A 507 16.66 -15.43 -5.70
CA GLY A 507 16.47 -14.01 -5.88
C GLY A 507 17.37 -13.17 -4.99
N GLU A 508 17.14 -11.88 -5.09
CA GLU A 508 17.76 -10.88 -4.23
C GLU A 508 16.79 -10.51 -3.12
N TYR A 509 17.30 -10.50 -1.89
CA TYR A 509 16.53 -10.25 -0.68
C TYR A 509 17.09 -9.05 0.06
N GLN A 510 16.22 -8.11 0.43
CA GLN A 510 16.57 -7.10 1.42
C GLN A 510 16.35 -7.68 2.81
N VAL A 511 17.31 -7.41 3.69
CA VAL A 511 17.25 -7.84 5.08
C VAL A 511 16.83 -6.66 5.93
N GLU A 512 15.93 -6.92 6.86
CA GLU A 512 15.53 -6.01 7.92
C GLU A 512 15.55 -6.77 9.24
N VAL A 513 15.98 -6.11 10.31
CA VAL A 513 15.79 -6.59 11.69
C VAL A 513 14.99 -5.54 12.43
N PHE A 514 13.93 -5.94 13.13
CA PHE A 514 13.15 -5.05 13.97
C PHE A 514 12.92 -5.64 15.37
N CYS A 515 12.60 -4.76 16.30
CA CYS A 515 12.29 -5.11 17.68
C CYS A 515 10.79 -5.12 17.92
N ASP A 516 10.24 -6.24 18.38
CA ASP A 516 8.81 -6.42 18.66
C ASP A 516 8.51 -6.03 20.11
N LYS A 517 8.34 -4.72 20.36
CA LYS A 517 8.12 -4.18 21.71
C LYS A 517 6.73 -4.50 22.25
N ASN A 518 5.75 -4.71 21.36
CA ASN A 518 4.36 -4.96 21.74
C ASN A 518 3.98 -6.46 21.68
N GLY A 519 4.87 -7.33 21.21
CA GLY A 519 4.69 -8.79 21.18
C GLY A 519 3.70 -9.27 20.11
N ASN A 520 3.46 -8.49 19.05
CA ASN A 520 2.49 -8.81 18.01
C ASN A 520 3.14 -9.45 16.75
N SER A 521 4.46 -9.64 16.77
CA SER A 521 5.29 -10.19 15.69
C SER A 521 5.27 -9.38 14.38
N LYS A 522 4.93 -8.09 14.44
CA LYS A 522 4.85 -7.17 13.30
C LYS A 522 5.44 -5.81 13.67
N TYR A 523 6.19 -5.23 12.74
CA TYR A 523 6.71 -3.87 12.90
C TYR A 523 5.59 -2.83 13.11
N ASP A 524 5.66 -2.07 14.20
CA ASP A 524 4.78 -0.94 14.49
C ASP A 524 5.43 0.40 14.05
N TYR A 525 4.68 1.17 13.24
CA TYR A 525 5.12 2.48 12.71
C TYR A 525 4.95 3.62 13.74
N GLY A 526 4.39 3.32 14.92
CA GLY A 526 4.02 4.31 15.92
C GLY A 526 2.62 4.89 15.66
N LYS A 527 2.16 5.72 16.59
CA LYS A 527 0.83 6.35 16.55
C LYS A 527 0.95 7.82 16.87
N ALA A 528 0.15 8.64 16.21
CA ALA A 528 0.09 10.07 16.53
C ALA A 528 -0.80 10.38 17.75
N SER A 529 -1.80 9.53 18.05
CA SER A 529 -2.73 9.74 19.17
C SER A 529 -3.38 8.43 19.68
N PRO A 530 -3.28 8.09 20.98
CA PRO A 530 -2.26 8.62 21.90
C PRO A 530 -0.87 8.37 21.30
N PHE A 531 0.04 9.33 21.51
CA PHE A 531 1.33 9.28 20.84
C PHE A 531 2.14 8.04 21.27
N SER A 532 2.72 7.34 20.28
CA SER A 532 3.70 6.29 20.51
C SER A 532 4.77 6.31 19.42
N PHE A 533 6.02 6.09 19.81
CA PHE A 533 7.13 5.92 18.87
C PHE A 533 6.97 4.64 18.05
N SER A 534 7.70 4.58 16.93
CA SER A 534 7.86 3.34 16.18
C SER A 534 8.78 2.36 16.88
N GLU A 535 8.75 1.11 16.44
CA GLU A 535 9.68 0.10 16.88
C GLU A 535 11.08 0.34 16.30
N PRO A 536 12.16 0.09 17.07
CA PRO A 536 13.51 0.11 16.53
C PRO A 536 13.68 -0.91 15.40
N PHE A 537 14.33 -0.48 14.32
CA PHE A 537 14.66 -1.34 13.19
C PHE A 537 16.00 -0.98 12.56
N TYR A 538 16.52 -1.92 11.77
CA TYR A 538 17.69 -1.73 10.93
C TYR A 538 17.49 -2.45 9.60
N ILE A 539 17.66 -1.72 8.50
CA ILE A 539 17.61 -2.28 7.14
C ILE A 539 19.03 -2.33 6.60
N PHE A 540 19.44 -3.53 6.18
CA PHE A 540 20.78 -3.71 5.62
C PHE A 540 20.83 -3.11 4.22
N PRO A 541 21.88 -2.34 3.90
CA PRO A 541 22.02 -1.74 2.57
C PRO A 541 22.37 -2.79 1.50
N GLU A 542 23.01 -3.89 1.90
CA GLU A 542 23.40 -4.98 1.01
C GLU A 542 22.25 -5.96 0.82
N LEU A 543 22.06 -6.39 -0.43
CA LEU A 543 21.10 -7.43 -0.76
C LEU A 543 21.76 -8.80 -0.60
N LEU A 544 21.02 -9.74 -0.01
CA LEU A 544 21.42 -11.13 0.05
C LEU A 544 20.97 -11.84 -1.22
N ILE A 545 21.88 -12.57 -1.86
CA ILE A 545 21.61 -13.30 -3.09
C ILE A 545 21.45 -14.79 -2.77
N VAL A 546 20.28 -15.32 -3.05
CA VAL A 546 19.96 -16.74 -2.89
C VAL A 546 20.00 -17.40 -4.25
N LYS A 547 20.90 -18.37 -4.42
CA LYS A 547 21.07 -19.13 -5.66
C LYS A 547 20.45 -20.52 -5.54
N ALA A 548 20.05 -21.06 -6.70
CA ALA A 548 19.40 -22.35 -6.75
C ALA A 548 20.35 -23.44 -6.25
N ARG A 549 19.89 -24.30 -5.33
CA ARG A 549 20.66 -25.42 -4.76
C ARG A 549 21.88 -24.99 -3.94
N TRP A 550 21.97 -23.73 -3.55
CA TRP A 550 23.06 -23.23 -2.71
C TRP A 550 22.55 -22.97 -1.30
N ARG A 551 23.37 -23.31 -0.31
CA ARG A 551 23.20 -22.86 1.08
C ARG A 551 24.26 -21.79 1.34
N VAL A 552 23.80 -20.56 1.56
CA VAL A 552 24.67 -19.44 1.94
C VAL A 552 24.68 -19.37 3.45
N GLU A 553 25.77 -19.79 4.08
CA GLU A 553 25.87 -19.92 5.53
C GLU A 553 26.79 -18.86 6.13
N ASN A 554 26.70 -18.70 7.45
CA ASN A 554 27.60 -17.87 8.25
C ASN A 554 27.60 -16.39 7.84
N ILE A 555 26.45 -15.88 7.38
CA ILE A 555 26.30 -14.46 7.12
C ILE A 555 26.33 -13.73 8.45
N ILE A 556 27.30 -12.83 8.61
CA ILE A 556 27.39 -11.97 9.79
C ILE A 556 26.79 -10.62 9.43
N LEU A 557 25.63 -10.33 10.03
CA LEU A 557 24.90 -9.11 9.81
C LEU A 557 25.35 -8.06 10.84
N GLN A 558 26.18 -7.11 10.39
CA GLN A 558 26.70 -6.02 11.22
C GLN A 558 26.03 -4.69 10.86
N LYS A 559 25.80 -3.87 11.90
CA LYS A 559 25.41 -2.47 11.74
C LYS A 559 26.63 -1.68 11.26
N LYS A 560 26.49 -0.93 10.18
CA LYS A 560 27.56 -0.08 9.63
C LYS A 560 27.53 1.31 10.23
#